data_AF-A0A4Q1DEF7-F1
#
_entry.id   AF-A0A4Q1DEF7-F1
#
_cell.length_a   1.000
_cell.length_b   1.000
_cell.length_c   1.000
_cell.angle_alpha   90.00
_cell.angle_beta   90.00
_cell.angle_gamma   90.00
#
_symmetry.space_group_name_H-M   'P 1'
#
loop_
_entity.id
_entity.type
_entity.pdbx_description
1 polymer ?
#
loop_
_entity_poly.entity_id
_entity_poly.type
_entity_poly.pdbx_seq_one_letter_code
_entity_poly.pdbx_strand_id
1 'polypeptide(L)'
;MKTLSVIAFFWLISHSAFSQSFSEWFKQKKTQTKYSLAQIVALKAYSDILNKGYGLIKDSLFVINSNKEKDLQQHSDYYQSLKSVSPVVRQSNKVTIAVNYATQVMEMYSIAKKYIDTTEWLNPIEKDYTIKVAAAAVEDCNKSIDELKEVTSDGELEMKTDERLRKLDEISSDIRGIYVFLKSFHNGNQLLARQRQKESLDSRRLQKIIE
;
A
#
# COMPACT_ATOMS: atom_id res chain seq x y z
N MET A 1 31.71 10.70 97.06
CA MET A 1 30.62 10.04 96.31
C MET A 1 30.51 10.49 94.85
N LYS A 2 30.77 11.76 94.50
CA LYS A 2 30.68 12.26 93.11
C LYS A 2 31.75 11.67 92.17
N THR A 3 32.94 11.33 92.67
CA THR A 3 34.06 10.78 91.87
C THR A 3 33.87 9.30 91.49
N LEU A 4 33.31 8.48 92.39
CA LEU A 4 33.01 7.06 92.10
C LEU A 4 31.92 6.90 91.04
N SER A 5 30.93 7.81 90.99
CA SER A 5 29.87 7.77 89.99
C SER A 5 30.36 8.08 88.57
N VAL A 6 31.40 8.90 88.43
CA VAL A 6 31.99 9.26 87.12
C VAL A 6 32.83 8.11 86.57
N ILE A 7 33.55 7.39 87.44
CA ILE A 7 34.37 6.23 87.05
C ILE A 7 33.47 5.07 86.59
N ALA A 8 32.35 4.82 87.29
CA ALA A 8 31.36 3.81 86.89
C ALA A 8 30.69 4.14 85.54
N PHE A 9 30.44 5.43 85.26
CA PHE A 9 29.86 5.88 83.99
C PHE A 9 30.82 5.66 82.80
N PHE A 10 32.12 5.89 82.99
CA PHE A 10 33.13 5.60 81.96
C PHE A 10 33.30 4.10 81.66
N TRP A 11 33.12 3.25 82.68
CA TRP A 11 33.24 1.80 82.53
C TRP A 11 32.05 1.20 81.76
N LEU A 12 30.85 1.75 81.94
CA LEU A 12 29.64 1.34 81.22
C LEU A 12 29.66 1.73 79.74
N ILE A 13 30.30 2.85 79.37
CA ILE A 13 30.46 3.27 77.96
C ILE A 13 31.48 2.38 77.22
N SER A 14 32.41 1.77 77.95
CA SER A 14 33.50 0.97 77.38
C SER A 14 33.07 -0.45 76.97
N HIS A 15 31.96 -0.98 77.50
CA HIS A 15 31.51 -2.35 77.21
C HIS A 15 30.78 -2.52 75.87
N SER A 16 30.44 -1.43 75.18
CA SER A 16 29.67 -1.45 73.93
C SER A 16 30.54 -1.34 72.66
N ALA A 17 31.87 -1.26 72.79
CA ALA A 17 32.77 -1.00 71.67
C ALA A 17 33.55 -2.24 71.23
N PHE A 18 32.86 -3.23 70.63
CA PHE A 18 33.51 -4.29 69.85
C PHE A 18 33.96 -3.72 68.50
N SER A 19 35.06 -2.98 68.47
CA SER A 19 35.61 -2.45 67.21
C SER A 19 37.14 -2.47 67.11
N GLN A 20 37.89 -2.96 68.10
CA GLN A 20 39.35 -3.01 68.01
C GLN A 20 39.90 -4.39 68.39
N SER A 21 40.67 -5.00 67.48
CA SER A 21 41.28 -6.32 67.69
C SER A 21 42.74 -6.20 68.15
N PHE A 22 43.28 -7.25 68.78
CA PHE A 22 44.70 -7.30 69.19
C PHE A 22 45.66 -7.07 68.00
N SER A 23 45.26 -7.48 66.79
CA SER A 23 46.00 -7.21 65.55
C SER A 23 45.97 -5.74 65.10
N GLU A 24 45.01 -4.94 65.54
CA GLU A 24 44.98 -3.50 65.26
C GLU A 24 45.93 -2.73 66.17
N TRP A 25 46.15 -3.21 67.39
CA TRP A 25 47.07 -2.58 68.35
C TRP A 25 48.55 -2.90 68.05
N PHE A 26 48.88 -4.16 67.70
CA PHE A 26 50.27 -4.61 67.53
C PHE A 26 50.69 -4.88 66.08
N LYS A 27 49.76 -4.91 65.12
CA LYS A 27 50.04 -5.12 63.68
C LYS A 27 49.31 -4.09 62.79
N GLN A 28 49.14 -2.88 63.30
CA GLN A 28 48.28 -1.83 62.73
C GLN A 28 48.48 -1.61 61.22
N LYS A 29 49.72 -1.42 60.74
CA LYS A 29 50.01 -1.24 59.31
C LYS A 29 49.53 -2.42 58.45
N LYS A 30 49.85 -3.65 58.85
CA LYS A 30 49.45 -4.86 58.11
C LYS A 30 47.94 -5.05 58.10
N THR A 31 47.27 -4.74 59.22
CA THR A 31 45.80 -4.80 59.33
C THR A 31 45.11 -3.75 58.46
N GLN A 32 45.62 -2.50 58.46
CA GLN A 32 45.10 -1.46 57.55
C GLN A 32 45.31 -1.83 56.08
N THR A 33 46.48 -2.33 55.70
CA THR A 33 46.72 -2.79 54.32
C THR A 33 45.72 -3.88 53.91
N LYS A 34 45.41 -4.82 54.81
CA LYS A 34 44.39 -5.86 54.55
C LYS A 34 43.00 -5.25 54.33
N TYR A 35 42.58 -4.29 55.15
CA TYR A 35 41.28 -3.61 54.97
C TYR A 35 41.22 -2.81 53.67
N SER A 36 42.26 -2.03 53.35
CA SER A 36 42.32 -1.28 52.09
C SER A 36 42.28 -2.21 50.88
N LEU A 37 42.98 -3.36 50.93
CA LEU A 37 42.90 -4.37 49.86
C LEU A 37 41.48 -4.91 49.71
N ALA A 38 40.82 -5.27 50.82
CA ALA A 38 39.44 -5.74 50.79
C ALA A 38 38.47 -4.67 50.22
N GLN A 39 38.68 -3.39 50.56
CA GLN A 39 37.91 -2.27 50.00
C GLN A 39 38.15 -2.10 48.51
N ILE A 40 39.40 -2.19 48.02
CA ILE A 40 39.71 -2.13 46.58
C ILE A 40 39.01 -3.28 45.84
N VAL A 41 39.03 -4.49 46.40
CA VAL A 41 38.35 -5.66 45.82
C VAL A 41 36.83 -5.43 45.76
N ALA A 42 36.23 -4.91 46.83
CA ALA A 42 34.80 -4.58 46.86
C ALA A 42 34.43 -3.49 45.85
N LEU A 43 35.22 -2.42 45.76
CA LEU A 43 35.03 -1.35 44.78
C LEU A 43 35.17 -1.86 43.33
N LYS A 44 36.10 -2.79 43.08
CA LYS A 44 36.24 -3.43 41.77
C LYS A 44 35.00 -4.26 41.41
N ALA A 45 34.47 -5.03 42.36
CA ALA A 45 33.23 -5.77 42.16
C ALA A 45 32.03 -4.85 41.87
N TYR A 46 31.91 -3.72 42.60
CA TYR A 46 30.88 -2.72 42.34
C TYR A 46 31.04 -2.06 40.96
N SER A 47 32.27 -1.73 40.56
CA SER A 47 32.57 -1.19 39.23
C SER A 47 32.16 -2.16 38.12
N ASP A 48 32.45 -3.46 38.27
CA ASP A 48 32.05 -4.48 37.31
C ASP A 48 30.52 -4.61 37.19
N ILE A 49 29.78 -4.54 38.30
CA ILE A 49 28.31 -4.55 38.30
C ILE A 49 27.76 -3.30 37.60
N LEU A 50 28.31 -2.11 37.91
CA LEU A 50 27.90 -0.85 37.28
C LEU A 50 28.16 -0.88 35.77
N ASN A 51 29.34 -1.32 35.34
CA ASN A 51 29.70 -1.42 33.92
C ASN A 51 28.76 -2.37 33.17
N LYS A 52 28.42 -3.51 33.78
CA LYS A 52 27.42 -4.45 33.22
C LYS A 52 26.03 -3.83 33.14
N GLY A 53 25.60 -3.12 34.19
CA GLY A 53 24.31 -2.42 34.22
C GLY A 53 24.20 -1.33 33.16
N TYR A 54 25.23 -0.48 33.02
CA TYR A 54 25.30 0.53 31.97
C TYR A 54 25.32 -0.08 30.57
N GLY A 55 26.06 -1.17 30.36
CA GLY A 55 26.07 -1.91 29.11
C GLY A 55 24.67 -2.42 28.74
N LEU A 56 23.99 -3.09 29.67
CA LEU A 56 22.61 -3.57 29.49
C LEU A 56 21.62 -2.47 29.13
N ILE A 57 21.66 -1.34 29.84
CA ILE A 57 20.77 -0.19 29.56
C ILE A 57 21.06 0.38 28.17
N LYS A 58 22.34 0.55 27.82
CA LYS A 58 22.75 1.07 26.50
C LYS A 58 22.27 0.16 25.37
N ASP A 59 22.47 -1.15 25.50
CA ASP A 59 22.04 -2.13 24.50
C ASP A 59 20.52 -2.16 24.38
N SER A 60 19.81 -2.10 25.50
CA SER A 60 18.34 -2.06 25.52
C SER A 60 17.78 -0.80 24.84
N LEU A 61 18.36 0.37 25.13
CA LEU A 61 17.99 1.62 24.49
C LEU A 61 18.29 1.61 22.99
N PHE A 62 19.40 1.01 22.57
CA PHE A 62 19.73 0.84 21.16
C PHE A 62 18.70 -0.04 20.44
N VAL A 63 18.31 -1.17 21.04
CA VAL A 63 17.27 -2.06 20.48
C VAL A 63 15.91 -1.38 20.40
N ILE A 64 15.51 -0.61 21.41
CA ILE A 64 14.25 0.14 21.38
C ILE A 64 14.29 1.19 20.27
N ASN A 65 15.39 1.91 20.12
CA ASN A 65 15.51 2.94 19.10
C ASN A 65 15.50 2.34 17.68
N SER A 66 16.23 1.24 17.45
CA SER A 66 16.24 0.58 16.15
C SER A 66 14.89 -0.04 15.77
N ASN A 67 14.17 -0.63 16.73
CA ASN A 67 12.81 -1.12 16.51
C ASN A 67 11.85 0.02 16.19
N LYS A 68 11.94 1.15 16.89
CA LYS A 68 11.13 2.35 16.62
C LYS A 68 11.38 2.88 15.21
N GLU A 69 12.64 2.99 14.79
CA GLU A 69 12.99 3.43 13.44
C GLU A 69 12.46 2.47 12.38
N LYS A 70 12.57 1.16 12.61
CA LYS A 70 12.04 0.13 11.71
C LYS A 70 10.51 0.20 11.59
N ASP A 71 9.81 0.42 12.69
CA ASP A 71 8.35 0.56 12.72
C ASP A 71 7.89 1.79 11.91
N LEU A 72 8.54 2.93 12.11
CA LEU A 72 8.30 4.14 11.32
C LEU A 72 8.58 3.91 9.83
N GLN A 73 9.67 3.21 9.51
CA GLN A 73 10.01 2.88 8.13
C GLN A 73 8.97 1.97 7.49
N GLN A 74 8.47 0.96 8.21
CA GLN A 74 7.39 0.09 7.72
C GLN A 74 6.11 0.88 7.40
N HIS A 75 5.75 1.86 8.24
CA HIS A 75 4.63 2.75 7.94
C HIS A 75 4.90 3.63 6.72
N SER A 76 6.08 4.23 6.62
CA SER A 76 6.49 5.01 5.45
C SER A 76 6.42 4.20 4.16
N ASP A 77 6.97 2.98 4.18
CA ASP A 77 6.96 2.05 3.05
C ASP A 77 5.52 1.66 2.67
N TYR A 78 4.66 1.42 3.65
CA TYR A 78 3.24 1.15 3.41
C TYR A 78 2.55 2.31 2.69
N TYR A 79 2.68 3.55 3.18
CA TYR A 79 2.05 4.71 2.52
C TYR A 79 2.65 4.99 1.15
N GLN A 80 3.96 4.77 0.97
CA GLN A 80 4.60 4.89 -0.34
C GLN A 80 4.10 3.82 -1.32
N SER A 81 3.83 2.60 -0.84
CA SER A 81 3.25 1.53 -1.65
C SER A 81 1.80 1.79 -2.10
N LEU A 82 1.03 2.62 -1.38
CA LEU A 82 -0.31 3.04 -1.81
C LEU A 82 -0.25 4.00 -3.01
N LYS A 83 0.81 4.82 -3.06
CA LYS A 83 1.06 5.80 -4.13
C LYS A 83 1.71 5.19 -5.36
N SER A 84 2.62 4.23 -5.16
CA SER A 84 3.36 3.58 -6.25
C SER A 84 2.61 2.37 -6.80
N VAL A 85 2.49 2.26 -8.12
CA VAL A 85 1.85 1.12 -8.78
C VAL A 85 2.80 -0.08 -8.80
N SER A 86 2.37 -1.20 -8.23
CA SER A 86 3.16 -2.44 -8.24
C SER A 86 3.33 -3.00 -9.67
N PRO A 87 4.43 -3.73 -9.95
CA PRO A 87 4.63 -4.40 -11.24
C PRO A 87 3.51 -5.38 -11.62
N VAL A 88 2.87 -6.00 -10.62
CA VAL A 88 1.73 -6.92 -10.81
C VAL A 88 0.54 -6.21 -11.45
N VAL A 89 0.28 -4.97 -11.07
CA VAL A 89 -0.80 -4.15 -11.64
C VAL A 89 -0.42 -3.69 -13.05
N ARG A 90 0.82 -3.23 -13.28
CA ARG A 90 1.29 -2.78 -14.61
C ARG A 90 1.32 -3.91 -15.64
N GLN A 91 1.69 -5.12 -15.23
CA GLN A 91 1.80 -6.30 -16.10
C GLN A 91 0.52 -7.16 -16.06
N SER A 92 -0.55 -6.66 -15.46
CA SER A 92 -1.81 -7.38 -15.42
C SER A 92 -2.33 -7.58 -16.84
N ASN A 93 -2.65 -8.83 -17.18
CA ASN A 93 -3.30 -9.18 -18.44
C ASN A 93 -4.60 -8.38 -18.67
N LYS A 94 -5.21 -7.84 -17.61
CA LYS A 94 -6.39 -6.99 -17.67
C LYS A 94 -6.14 -5.67 -18.39
N VAL A 95 -4.97 -5.07 -18.20
CA VAL A 95 -4.57 -3.86 -18.93
C VAL A 95 -4.47 -4.17 -20.43
N THR A 96 -3.82 -5.27 -20.80
CA THR A 96 -3.73 -5.72 -22.20
C THR A 96 -5.11 -5.99 -22.80
N ILE A 97 -5.98 -6.69 -22.09
CA ILE A 97 -7.36 -6.98 -22.53
C ILE A 97 -8.14 -5.67 -22.73
N ALA A 98 -8.06 -4.74 -21.78
CA ALA A 98 -8.73 -3.45 -21.85
C ALA A 98 -8.28 -2.64 -23.08
N VAL A 99 -6.96 -2.54 -23.31
CA VAL A 99 -6.39 -1.86 -24.48
C VAL A 99 -6.85 -2.52 -25.78
N ASN A 100 -6.84 -3.85 -25.86
CA ASN A 100 -7.30 -4.58 -27.05
C ASN A 100 -8.78 -4.32 -27.37
N TYR A 101 -9.65 -4.24 -26.35
CA TYR A 101 -11.05 -3.90 -26.57
C TYR A 101 -11.23 -2.43 -26.94
N ALA A 102 -10.46 -1.51 -26.36
CA ALA A 102 -10.48 -0.10 -26.73
C ALA A 102 -10.12 0.09 -28.23
N THR A 103 -9.09 -0.60 -28.73
CA THR A 103 -8.77 -0.61 -30.16
C THR A 103 -9.94 -1.13 -30.99
N GLN A 104 -10.56 -2.23 -30.58
CA GLN A 104 -11.73 -2.79 -31.27
C GLN A 104 -12.95 -1.86 -31.26
N VAL A 105 -13.16 -1.04 -30.23
CA VAL A 105 -14.20 0.00 -30.22
C VAL A 105 -13.95 1.02 -31.33
N MET A 106 -12.70 1.51 -31.45
CA MET A 106 -12.33 2.49 -32.49
C MET A 106 -12.47 1.91 -33.91
N GLU A 107 -12.08 0.66 -34.11
CA GLU A 107 -12.28 -0.06 -35.36
C GLU A 107 -13.77 -0.20 -35.70
N MET A 108 -14.58 -0.61 -34.73
CA MET A 108 -16.02 -0.78 -34.90
C MET A 108 -16.73 0.53 -35.22
N TYR A 109 -16.31 1.64 -34.60
CA TYR A 109 -16.79 2.97 -34.94
C TYR A 109 -16.48 3.34 -36.40
N SER A 110 -15.26 3.07 -36.86
CA SER A 110 -14.86 3.30 -38.26
C SER A 110 -15.68 2.45 -39.24
N ILE A 111 -15.90 1.17 -38.93
CA ILE A 111 -16.76 0.26 -39.70
C ILE A 111 -18.20 0.79 -39.76
N ALA A 112 -18.76 1.19 -38.61
CA ALA A 112 -20.12 1.72 -38.54
C ALA A 112 -20.28 3.01 -39.34
N LYS A 113 -19.33 3.94 -39.22
CA LYS A 113 -19.34 5.20 -39.98
C LYS A 113 -19.29 4.95 -41.48
N LYS A 114 -18.35 4.13 -41.96
CA LYS A 114 -18.25 3.77 -43.39
C LYS A 114 -19.53 3.12 -43.92
N TYR A 115 -20.16 2.25 -43.13
CA TYR A 115 -21.43 1.64 -43.50
C TYR A 115 -22.56 2.67 -43.63
N ILE A 116 -22.66 3.59 -42.67
CA ILE A 116 -23.67 4.66 -42.68
C ILE A 116 -23.52 5.60 -43.88
N ASP A 117 -22.27 5.93 -44.24
CA ASP A 117 -21.98 6.78 -45.40
C ASP A 117 -22.37 6.12 -46.73
N THR A 118 -22.35 4.78 -46.80
CA THR A 118 -22.56 4.02 -48.05
C THR A 118 -23.96 3.42 -48.20
N THR A 119 -24.70 3.21 -47.11
CA THR A 119 -26.03 2.60 -47.17
C THR A 119 -27.09 3.59 -47.65
N GLU A 120 -27.90 3.20 -48.63
CA GLU A 120 -29.06 4.00 -49.10
C GLU A 120 -30.35 3.63 -48.36
N TRP A 121 -30.32 2.59 -47.53
CA TRP A 121 -31.50 1.98 -46.91
C TRP A 121 -31.84 2.53 -45.51
N LEU A 122 -31.08 3.52 -45.06
CA LEU A 122 -31.35 4.30 -43.86
C LEU A 122 -31.59 5.75 -44.26
N ASN A 123 -32.60 6.36 -43.64
CA ASN A 123 -32.92 7.76 -43.89
C ASN A 123 -31.91 8.69 -43.19
N PRO A 124 -31.84 9.99 -43.56
CA PRO A 124 -30.86 10.91 -42.97
C PRO A 124 -30.92 11.02 -41.45
N ILE A 125 -32.10 10.92 -40.84
CA ILE A 125 -32.30 11.01 -39.39
C ILE A 125 -31.72 9.77 -38.70
N GLU A 126 -31.97 8.58 -39.25
CA GLU A 126 -31.44 7.32 -38.72
C GLU A 126 -29.91 7.25 -38.84
N LYS A 127 -29.35 7.77 -39.94
CA LYS A 127 -27.91 7.88 -40.13
C LYS A 127 -27.27 8.78 -39.08
N ASP A 128 -27.83 9.98 -38.89
CA ASP A 128 -27.37 10.93 -37.87
C ASP A 128 -27.46 10.33 -36.46
N TYR A 129 -28.58 9.70 -36.12
CA TYR A 129 -28.76 9.02 -34.84
C TYR A 129 -27.72 7.91 -34.63
N THR A 130 -27.48 7.08 -35.65
CA THR A 130 -26.50 5.99 -35.56
C THR A 130 -25.09 6.51 -35.30
N ILE A 131 -24.68 7.59 -35.98
CA ILE A 131 -23.37 8.22 -35.77
C ILE A 131 -23.27 8.80 -34.36
N LYS A 132 -24.32 9.49 -33.87
CA LYS A 132 -24.34 10.06 -32.50
C LYS A 132 -24.20 8.98 -31.43
N VAL A 133 -24.94 7.88 -31.53
CA VAL A 133 -24.83 6.76 -30.59
C VAL A 133 -23.44 6.12 -30.65
N ALA A 134 -22.90 5.91 -31.84
CA ALA A 134 -21.57 5.35 -32.01
C ALA A 134 -20.47 6.27 -31.45
N ALA A 135 -20.61 7.59 -31.63
CA ALA A 135 -19.69 8.59 -31.08
C ALA A 135 -19.78 8.65 -29.54
N ALA A 136 -20.97 8.59 -28.96
CA ALA A 136 -21.16 8.53 -27.52
C ALA A 136 -20.49 7.29 -26.91
N ALA A 137 -20.62 6.12 -27.56
CA ALA A 137 -19.93 4.90 -27.11
C ALA A 137 -18.40 5.04 -27.13
N VAL A 138 -17.84 5.73 -28.13
CA VAL A 138 -16.40 6.04 -28.17
C VAL A 138 -16.00 7.00 -27.04
N GLU A 139 -16.82 8.00 -26.75
CA GLU A 139 -16.58 8.93 -25.64
C GLU A 139 -16.56 8.21 -24.29
N ASP A 140 -17.52 7.31 -24.05
CA ASP A 140 -17.55 6.51 -22.82
C ASP A 140 -16.37 5.54 -22.73
N CYS A 141 -15.91 5.01 -23.86
CA CYS A 141 -14.68 4.21 -23.93
C CYS A 141 -13.46 5.06 -23.54
N ASN A 142 -13.37 6.32 -24.01
CA ASN A 142 -12.28 7.22 -23.66
C ASN A 142 -12.26 7.55 -22.16
N LYS A 143 -13.42 7.79 -21.53
CA LYS A 143 -13.52 7.96 -20.08
C LYS A 143 -12.97 6.74 -19.33
N SER A 144 -13.33 5.54 -19.78
CA SER A 144 -12.83 4.29 -19.20
C SER A 144 -11.31 4.11 -19.40
N ILE A 145 -10.76 4.59 -20.53
CA ILE A 145 -9.32 4.60 -20.78
C ILE A 145 -8.60 5.59 -19.87
N ASP A 146 -9.20 6.73 -19.57
CA ASP A 146 -8.62 7.71 -18.66
C ASP A 146 -8.62 7.17 -17.22
N GLU A 147 -9.70 6.53 -16.78
CA GLU A 147 -9.70 5.78 -15.50
C GLU A 147 -8.62 4.67 -15.49
N LEU A 148 -8.43 3.95 -16.60
CA LEU A 148 -7.37 2.95 -16.73
C LEU A 148 -5.99 3.56 -16.52
N LYS A 149 -5.73 4.76 -17.07
CA LYS A 149 -4.46 5.47 -16.88
C LYS A 149 -4.28 5.89 -15.43
N GLU A 150 -5.30 6.44 -14.78
CA GLU A 150 -5.23 6.85 -13.37
C GLU A 150 -4.89 5.67 -12.46
N VAL A 151 -5.53 4.51 -12.66
CA VAL A 151 -5.30 3.31 -11.83
C VAL A 151 -3.91 2.69 -12.08
N THR A 152 -3.36 2.86 -13.29
CA THR A 152 -2.05 2.30 -13.68
C THR A 152 -0.88 3.27 -13.52
N SER A 153 -1.14 4.54 -13.20
CA SER A 153 -0.13 5.59 -13.01
C SER A 153 0.22 5.79 -11.53
N ASP A 154 1.49 6.10 -11.27
CA ASP A 154 1.99 6.38 -9.93
C ASP A 154 1.50 7.76 -9.46
N GLY A 155 1.13 7.88 -8.18
CA GLY A 155 0.85 9.16 -7.53
C GLY A 155 -0.53 9.76 -7.77
N GLU A 156 -1.30 9.28 -8.75
CA GLU A 156 -2.67 9.76 -9.02
C GLU A 156 -3.67 9.30 -7.95
N LEU A 157 -3.47 8.11 -7.37
CA LEU A 157 -4.37 7.51 -6.38
C LEU A 157 -3.58 6.89 -5.22
N GLU A 158 -4.10 7.01 -4.00
CA GLU A 158 -3.67 6.22 -2.84
C GLU A 158 -4.61 5.02 -2.69
N MET A 159 -4.26 3.89 -3.32
CA MET A 159 -5.14 2.72 -3.41
C MET A 159 -4.37 1.43 -3.16
N LYS A 160 -4.93 0.51 -2.36
CA LYS A 160 -4.31 -0.80 -2.11
C LYS A 160 -4.19 -1.61 -3.40
N THR A 161 -3.23 -2.51 -3.45
CA THR A 161 -2.99 -3.32 -4.66
C THR A 161 -4.19 -4.19 -5.04
N ASP A 162 -4.89 -4.78 -4.07
CA ASP A 162 -6.09 -5.60 -4.32
C ASP A 162 -7.28 -4.75 -4.80
N GLU A 163 -7.45 -3.55 -4.26
CA GLU A 163 -8.41 -2.56 -4.73
C GLU A 163 -8.13 -2.13 -6.17
N ARG A 164 -6.86 -1.85 -6.50
CA ARG A 164 -6.46 -1.51 -7.89
C ARG A 164 -6.76 -2.65 -8.85
N LEU A 165 -6.51 -3.90 -8.46
CA LEU A 165 -6.82 -5.07 -9.31
C LEU A 165 -8.33 -5.23 -9.54
N ARG A 166 -9.16 -5.03 -8.51
CA ARG A 166 -10.63 -5.03 -8.67
C ARG A 166 -11.09 -3.91 -9.60
N LYS A 167 -10.56 -2.70 -9.45
CA LYS A 167 -10.89 -1.57 -10.31
C LYS A 167 -10.46 -1.81 -11.77
N LEU A 168 -9.31 -2.46 -12.00
CA LEU A 168 -8.90 -2.89 -13.34
C LEU A 168 -9.87 -3.91 -13.95
N ASP A 169 -10.42 -4.82 -13.16
CA ASP A 169 -11.43 -5.78 -13.62
C ASP A 169 -12.72 -5.08 -14.06
N GLU A 170 -13.18 -4.10 -13.27
CA GLU A 170 -14.34 -3.27 -13.59
C GLU A 170 -14.12 -2.50 -14.90
N ILE A 171 -13.03 -1.74 -15.01
CA ILE A 171 -12.70 -0.95 -16.20
C ILE A 171 -12.58 -1.84 -17.45
N SER A 172 -11.94 -3.00 -17.31
CA SER A 172 -11.80 -3.96 -18.42
C SER A 172 -13.15 -4.51 -18.87
N SER A 173 -14.05 -4.78 -17.91
CA SER A 173 -15.42 -5.21 -18.19
C SER A 173 -16.23 -4.12 -18.89
N ASP A 174 -16.08 -2.86 -18.47
CA ASP A 174 -16.82 -1.72 -19.04
C ASP A 174 -16.44 -1.48 -20.49
N ILE A 175 -15.14 -1.40 -20.81
CA ILE A 175 -14.65 -1.24 -22.19
C ILE A 175 -15.12 -2.40 -23.08
N ARG A 176 -15.09 -3.64 -22.55
CA ARG A 176 -15.63 -4.80 -23.25
C ARG A 176 -17.13 -4.67 -23.50
N GLY A 177 -17.89 -4.22 -22.51
CA GLY A 177 -19.34 -3.98 -22.61
C GLY A 177 -19.67 -2.98 -23.73
N ILE A 178 -18.91 -1.88 -23.80
CA ILE A 178 -19.05 -0.86 -24.85
C ILE A 178 -18.81 -1.47 -26.24
N TYR A 179 -17.75 -2.27 -26.41
CA TYR A 179 -17.50 -2.97 -27.68
C TYR A 179 -18.66 -3.88 -28.08
N VAL A 180 -19.17 -4.69 -27.14
CA VAL A 180 -20.28 -5.61 -27.38
C VAL A 180 -21.54 -4.84 -27.76
N PHE A 181 -21.85 -3.76 -27.05
CA PHE A 181 -22.95 -2.86 -27.37
C PHE A 181 -22.81 -2.31 -28.79
N LEU A 182 -21.68 -1.68 -29.12
CA LEU A 182 -21.47 -1.04 -30.42
C LEU A 182 -21.58 -2.04 -31.58
N LYS A 183 -21.01 -3.24 -31.41
CA LYS A 183 -21.14 -4.34 -32.38
C LYS A 183 -22.59 -4.78 -32.56
N SER A 184 -23.35 -4.95 -31.47
CA SER A 184 -24.75 -5.36 -31.52
C SER A 184 -25.64 -4.29 -32.18
N PHE A 185 -25.41 -3.02 -31.84
CA PHE A 185 -26.11 -1.87 -32.40
C PHE A 185 -25.84 -1.73 -33.90
N HIS A 186 -24.58 -1.89 -34.32
CA HIS A 186 -24.21 -1.89 -35.72
C HIS A 186 -24.90 -3.03 -36.51
N ASN A 187 -24.88 -4.25 -35.96
CA ASN A 187 -25.54 -5.40 -36.58
C ASN A 187 -27.06 -5.20 -36.73
N GLY A 188 -27.71 -4.58 -35.73
CA GLY A 188 -29.13 -4.23 -35.80
C GLY A 188 -29.44 -3.27 -36.95
N ASN A 189 -28.63 -2.23 -37.12
CA ASN A 189 -28.76 -1.30 -38.24
C ASN A 189 -28.54 -1.97 -39.60
N GLN A 190 -27.55 -2.87 -39.71
CA GLN A 190 -27.34 -3.64 -40.94
C GLN A 190 -28.54 -4.55 -41.26
N LEU A 191 -29.13 -5.18 -40.25
CA LEU A 191 -30.29 -6.05 -40.44
C LEU A 191 -31.50 -5.26 -40.94
N LEU A 192 -31.80 -4.12 -40.33
CA LEU A 192 -32.89 -3.23 -40.73
C LEU A 192 -32.74 -2.78 -42.19
N ALA A 193 -31.54 -2.33 -42.56
CA ALA A 193 -31.24 -1.91 -43.92
C ALA A 193 -31.41 -3.05 -44.95
N ARG A 194 -30.96 -4.27 -44.61
CA ARG A 194 -31.14 -5.46 -45.46
C ARG A 194 -32.61 -5.84 -45.62
N GLN A 195 -33.41 -5.73 -44.56
CA GLN A 195 -34.86 -5.97 -44.62
C GLN A 195 -35.54 -4.99 -45.57
N ARG A 196 -35.25 -3.69 -45.46
CA ARG A 196 -35.78 -2.66 -46.36
C ARG A 196 -35.35 -2.84 -47.81
N GLN A 197 -34.09 -3.23 -48.03
CA GLN A 197 -33.59 -3.57 -49.36
C GLN A 197 -34.41 -4.70 -49.98
N LYS A 198 -34.65 -5.77 -49.21
CA LYS A 198 -35.44 -6.93 -49.66
C LYS A 198 -36.88 -6.53 -49.98
N GLU A 199 -37.55 -5.80 -49.08
CA GLU A 199 -38.93 -5.32 -49.28
C GLU A 199 -39.07 -4.46 -50.54
N SER A 200 -38.09 -3.59 -50.82
CA SER A 200 -38.06 -2.77 -52.03
C SER A 200 -37.87 -3.59 -53.32
N LEU A 201 -37.06 -4.65 -53.26
CA LEU A 201 -36.87 -5.56 -54.40
C LEU A 201 -38.13 -6.39 -54.66
N ASP A 202 -38.77 -6.91 -53.61
CA ASP A 202 -39.99 -7.71 -53.72
C ASP A 202 -41.16 -6.86 -54.24
N SER A 203 -41.30 -5.61 -53.76
CA SER A 203 -42.31 -4.66 -54.27
C SER A 203 -42.13 -4.37 -55.76
N ARG A 204 -40.88 -4.18 -56.22
CA ARG A 204 -40.57 -3.99 -57.64
C ARG A 204 -40.85 -5.22 -58.49
N ARG A 205 -40.64 -6.43 -57.95
CA ARG A 205 -40.99 -7.68 -58.65
C ARG A 205 -42.49 -7.82 -58.80
N LEU A 206 -43.27 -7.52 -57.76
CA LEU A 206 -44.74 -7.57 -57.82
C LEU A 206 -45.31 -6.58 -58.83
N GLN A 207 -44.80 -5.35 -58.89
CA GLN A 207 -45.21 -4.37 -59.90
C GLN A 207 -45.00 -4.90 -61.34
N LYS A 208 -43.87 -5.52 -61.62
CA LYS A 208 -43.57 -6.14 -62.93
C LYS A 208 -44.44 -7.35 -63.29
N ILE A 209 -45.11 -7.97 -62.32
CA ILE A 209 -46.04 -9.09 -62.56
C ILE A 209 -47.45 -8.58 -62.85
N ILE A 210 -47.79 -7.38 -62.35
CA ILE A 210 -49.10 -6.77 -62.48
C ILE A 210 -49.20 -5.93 -63.78
N GLU A 211 -48.08 -5.38 -64.26
CA GLU A 211 -47.92 -4.82 -65.62
C GLU A 211 -47.83 -5.90 -66.70
#